data_AF-A0A9D1IQ89-F1
#
_entry.id   AF-A0A9D1IQ89-F1
#
_cell.length_a   1.000
_cell.length_b   1.000
_cell.length_c   1.000
_cell.angle_alpha   90.00
_cell.angle_beta   90.00
_cell.angle_gamma   90.00
#
_symmetry.space_group_name_H-M   'P 1'
#
loop_
_entity.id
_entity.type
_entity.pdbx_description
1 polymer ?
#
loop_
_entity_poly.entity_id
_entity_poly.type
_entity_poly.pdbx_seq_one_letter_code
_entity_poly.pdbx_strand_id
1 'polypeptide(L)'
;MEEKSAKKKGFPKWAKILIIVFVVIIIIGLASGNEDSSSNNSSNNNGTTNKNKTQEKFTLLEVTSAAPDDYNFAYYIEGSIKNNMDKDYDYVQVEFTTYDADGNTLGTCLDNNSGLEANGTWKFKAMCTDNVEQIASYKLKEIMGW
;
A
#
# COMPACT_ATOMS: atom_id res chain seq x y z
N MET A 1 -49.39 -5.31 -25.25
CA MET A 1 -48.27 -6.25 -25.09
C MET A 1 -47.27 -5.54 -24.20
N GLU A 2 -47.20 -5.93 -22.92
CA GLU A 2 -46.39 -5.25 -21.88
C GLU A 2 -45.08 -6.03 -21.69
N GLU A 3 -43.94 -5.41 -22.00
CA GLU A 3 -42.62 -5.97 -21.68
C GLU A 3 -42.31 -5.77 -20.20
N LYS A 4 -42.09 -6.88 -19.48
CA LYS A 4 -41.57 -6.85 -18.12
C LYS A 4 -40.06 -6.66 -18.17
N SER A 5 -39.61 -5.45 -17.83
CA SER A 5 -38.19 -5.15 -17.60
C SER A 5 -37.66 -5.97 -16.40
N ALA A 6 -36.65 -6.81 -16.64
CA ALA A 6 -35.96 -7.58 -15.62
C ALA A 6 -35.01 -6.67 -14.82
N LYS A 7 -35.32 -6.43 -13.55
CA LYS A 7 -34.42 -5.74 -12.61
C LYS A 7 -33.12 -6.53 -12.45
N LYS A 8 -31.99 -5.95 -12.91
CA LYS A 8 -30.65 -6.45 -12.62
C LYS A 8 -30.43 -6.39 -11.10
N LYS A 9 -30.34 -7.56 -10.45
CA LYS A 9 -30.13 -7.71 -9.01
C LYS A 9 -28.70 -7.28 -8.69
N GLY A 10 -28.53 -6.05 -8.22
CA GLY A 10 -27.23 -5.52 -7.78
C GLY A 10 -26.61 -6.42 -6.72
N PHE A 11 -25.32 -6.71 -6.88
CA PHE A 11 -24.58 -7.55 -5.94
C PHE A 11 -24.58 -6.92 -4.54
N PRO A 12 -24.85 -7.70 -3.49
CA PRO A 12 -24.94 -7.16 -2.15
C PRO A 12 -23.59 -6.63 -1.66
N LYS A 13 -23.60 -5.48 -0.98
CA LYS A 13 -22.40 -4.77 -0.47
C LYS A 13 -21.49 -5.66 0.41
N TRP A 14 -22.07 -6.66 1.09
CA TRP A 14 -21.32 -7.61 1.93
C TRP A 14 -20.46 -8.61 1.15
N ALA A 15 -20.73 -8.84 -0.14
CA ALA A 15 -19.92 -9.72 -0.97
C ALA A 15 -18.57 -9.09 -1.38
N LYS A 16 -18.46 -7.75 -1.40
CA LYS A 16 -17.21 -7.04 -1.72
C LYS A 16 -16.18 -7.13 -0.58
N ILE A 17 -16.64 -7.21 0.67
CA ILE A 17 -15.79 -7.29 1.86
C ILE A 17 -15.01 -8.62 1.94
N LEU A 18 -15.59 -9.72 1.42
CA LEU A 18 -14.95 -11.03 1.44
C LEU A 18 -13.82 -11.19 0.40
N ILE A 19 -13.80 -10.38 -0.66
CA ILE A 19 -12.75 -10.44 -1.70
C ILE A 19 -11.45 -9.76 -1.23
N ILE A 20 -11.55 -8.75 -0.35
CA ILE A 20 -10.40 -7.98 0.15
C ILE A 20 -9.46 -8.82 1.03
N VAL A 21 -9.97 -9.89 1.67
CA VAL A 21 -9.20 -10.73 2.60
C VAL A 21 -8.34 -11.79 1.88
N PHE A 22 -8.62 -12.12 0.62
CA PHE A 22 -8.01 -13.28 -0.05
C PHE A 22 -6.72 -13.01 -0.85
N VAL A 23 -6.26 -11.75 -0.98
CA VAL A 23 -5.10 -11.41 -1.84
C VAL A 23 -3.74 -11.52 -1.11
N VAL A 24 -3.71 -11.87 0.17
CA VAL A 24 -2.46 -11.83 0.98
C VAL A 24 -1.65 -13.13 0.97
N ILE A 25 -2.07 -14.21 0.29
CA ILE A 25 -1.30 -15.47 0.33
C ILE A 25 -1.04 -15.99 -1.09
N ILE A 26 0.21 -15.83 -1.55
CA ILE A 26 1.11 -16.86 -2.14
C ILE A 26 2.23 -16.12 -2.91
N ILE A 27 3.38 -15.93 -2.25
CA ILE A 27 4.69 -16.01 -2.92
C ILE A 27 5.58 -16.87 -2.03
N ILE A 28 5.42 -18.20 -2.13
CA ILE A 28 6.46 -19.13 -1.70
C ILE A 28 7.33 -19.37 -2.92
N GLY A 29 8.52 -18.77 -2.90
CA GLY A 29 9.52 -18.91 -3.94
C GLY A 29 10.03 -20.35 -4.03
N LEU A 30 9.94 -20.92 -5.22
CA LEU A 30 10.70 -22.09 -5.64
C LEU A 30 11.60 -21.63 -6.79
N ALA A 31 12.79 -21.11 -6.47
CA ALA A 31 13.90 -21.05 -7.40
C ALA A 31 14.83 -22.22 -7.07
N SER A 32 14.86 -23.23 -7.95
CA SER A 32 15.75 -24.38 -7.89
C SER A 32 16.72 -24.35 -9.10
N GLY A 33 18.01 -24.58 -8.82
CA GLY A 33 19.08 -24.99 -9.75
C GLY A 33 19.73 -23.85 -10.57
N ASN A 34 21.05 -23.80 -10.84
CA ASN A 34 22.17 -24.69 -10.52
C ASN A 34 23.51 -23.89 -10.61
N GLU A 35 24.57 -24.55 -10.17
CA GLU A 35 25.96 -24.18 -9.86
C GLU A 35 26.79 -23.45 -10.93
N ASP A 36 27.80 -22.68 -10.48
CA ASP A 36 29.18 -22.91 -10.93
C ASP A 36 30.24 -22.41 -9.94
N SER A 37 31.36 -23.14 -9.89
CA SER A 37 32.39 -23.11 -8.85
C SER A 37 33.67 -22.40 -9.31
N SER A 38 34.32 -21.57 -8.47
CA SER A 38 35.79 -21.61 -8.31
C SER A 38 36.39 -20.71 -7.23
N SER A 39 37.21 -21.36 -6.39
CA SER A 39 38.51 -20.92 -5.84
C SER A 39 38.61 -19.84 -4.75
N ASN A 40 38.79 -20.34 -3.52
CA ASN A 40 39.78 -19.96 -2.49
C ASN A 40 40.12 -18.47 -2.26
N ASN A 41 39.89 -17.98 -1.03
CA ASN A 41 40.99 -17.96 -0.05
C ASN A 41 40.47 -17.88 1.39
N SER A 42 41.13 -18.62 2.27
CA SER A 42 40.94 -18.60 3.71
C SER A 42 41.50 -17.30 4.29
N SER A 43 40.69 -16.59 5.06
CA SER A 43 41.21 -15.79 6.18
C SER A 43 40.13 -15.69 7.25
N ASN A 44 40.38 -16.40 8.35
CA ASN A 44 39.71 -16.23 9.62
C ASN A 44 39.66 -14.74 9.98
N ASN A 45 38.46 -14.18 10.07
CA ASN A 45 38.18 -13.05 10.93
C ASN A 45 36.82 -13.31 11.56
N ASN A 46 36.83 -13.55 12.87
CA ASN A 46 35.68 -13.42 13.74
C ASN A 46 35.17 -11.98 13.66
N GLY A 47 34.36 -11.69 12.65
CA GLY A 47 33.51 -10.53 12.58
C GLY A 47 32.10 -11.01 12.82
N THR A 48 31.58 -10.81 14.02
CA THR A 48 30.14 -10.79 14.25
C THR A 48 29.55 -9.84 13.21
N THR A 49 28.96 -10.38 12.15
CA THR A 49 28.21 -9.61 11.16
C THR A 49 26.96 -9.10 11.86
N ASN A 50 27.12 -8.03 12.64
CA ASN A 50 26.01 -7.13 12.94
C ASN A 50 25.54 -6.60 11.59
N LYS A 51 24.58 -7.31 11.00
CA LYS A 51 23.64 -6.70 10.06
C LYS A 51 23.01 -5.54 10.82
N ASN A 52 23.61 -4.37 10.73
CA ASN A 52 22.95 -3.12 11.06
C ASN A 52 21.69 -3.09 10.18
N LYS A 53 20.57 -3.49 10.77
CA LYS A 53 19.26 -3.41 10.15
C LYS A 53 18.99 -1.92 10.01
N THR A 54 19.18 -1.37 8.82
CA THR A 54 18.72 -0.02 8.52
C THR A 54 17.26 0.05 8.90
N GLN A 55 16.95 0.89 9.88
CA GLN A 55 15.61 1.07 10.38
C GLN A 55 14.79 1.81 9.32
N GLU A 56 13.67 1.23 8.91
CA GLU A 56 12.72 1.89 8.01
C GLU A 56 12.23 3.19 8.65
N LYS A 57 12.39 4.33 7.95
CA LYS A 57 12.04 5.66 8.48
C LYS A 57 10.58 5.75 8.88
N PHE A 58 9.71 5.21 8.04
CA PHE A 58 8.27 5.24 8.22
C PHE A 58 7.68 3.83 8.11
N THR A 59 6.54 3.62 8.75
CA THR A 59 5.77 2.38 8.62
C THR A 59 4.30 2.70 8.43
N LEU A 60 3.71 2.19 7.36
CA LEU A 60 2.25 2.11 7.22
C LEU A 60 1.74 1.08 8.24
N LEU A 61 1.05 1.54 9.29
CA LEU A 61 0.54 0.67 10.35
C LEU A 61 -0.68 -0.10 9.87
N GLU A 62 -1.66 0.63 9.32
CA GLU A 62 -2.93 0.08 8.86
C GLU A 62 -3.57 1.00 7.83
N VAL A 63 -4.43 0.41 7.00
CA VAL A 63 -5.41 1.12 6.18
C VAL A 63 -6.78 0.82 6.80
N THR A 64 -7.43 1.84 7.32
CA THR A 64 -8.72 1.74 8.03
C THR A 64 -9.90 1.81 7.08
N SER A 65 -9.75 2.51 5.96
CA SER A 65 -10.78 2.65 4.92
C SER A 65 -10.17 2.91 3.56
N ALA A 66 -10.83 2.42 2.51
CA ALA A 66 -10.54 2.76 1.13
C ALA A 66 -11.86 2.76 0.36
N ALA A 67 -12.38 3.95 0.04
CA ALA A 67 -13.71 4.10 -0.57
C ALA A 67 -13.87 5.45 -1.27
N PRO A 68 -14.78 5.54 -2.27
CA PRO A 68 -15.23 6.83 -2.77
C PRO A 68 -16.05 7.57 -1.72
N ASP A 69 -16.13 8.90 -1.86
CA ASP A 69 -17.14 9.68 -1.16
C ASP A 69 -18.57 9.39 -1.65
N ASP A 70 -19.56 9.95 -0.95
CA ASP A 70 -20.98 9.74 -1.23
C ASP A 70 -21.41 10.19 -2.63
N TYR A 71 -20.58 11.00 -3.30
CA TYR A 71 -20.86 11.59 -4.61
C TYR A 71 -19.97 11.02 -5.72
N ASN A 72 -19.11 10.04 -5.42
CA ASN A 72 -18.11 9.49 -6.35
C ASN A 72 -17.14 10.54 -6.94
N PHE A 73 -16.98 11.72 -6.31
CA PHE A 73 -16.07 12.76 -6.81
C PHE A 73 -14.61 12.47 -6.46
N ALA A 74 -14.39 11.85 -5.30
CA ALA A 74 -13.07 11.53 -4.81
C ALA A 74 -13.03 10.14 -4.20
N TYR A 75 -11.88 9.48 -4.32
CA TYR A 75 -11.57 8.25 -3.63
C TYR A 75 -10.57 8.54 -2.51
N TYR A 76 -10.87 8.04 -1.31
CA TYR A 76 -10.06 8.24 -0.13
C TYR A 76 -9.48 6.92 0.36
N ILE A 77 -8.19 6.91 0.65
CA ILE A 77 -7.49 5.85 1.39
C ILE A 77 -7.09 6.45 2.73
N GLU A 78 -7.65 5.94 3.81
CA GLU A 78 -7.44 6.41 5.18
C GLU A 78 -6.66 5.38 5.99
N GLY A 79 -5.77 5.84 6.86
CA GLY A 79 -4.94 4.94 7.65
C GLY A 79 -4.01 5.68 8.59
N SER A 80 -2.98 4.97 9.08
CA SER A 80 -1.99 5.55 9.98
C SER A 80 -0.55 5.23 9.57
N ILE A 81 0.34 6.23 9.65
CA ILE A 81 1.77 6.11 9.41
C ILE A 81 2.53 6.44 10.70
N LYS A 82 3.54 5.64 11.03
CA LYS A 82 4.46 5.84 12.14
C LYS A 82 5.78 6.40 11.63
N ASN A 83 6.28 7.47 12.25
CA ASN A 83 7.70 7.81 12.21
C ASN A 83 8.42 6.91 13.21
N ASN A 84 9.40 6.13 12.75
CA ASN A 84 10.17 5.25 13.62
C ASN A 84 11.44 5.91 14.15
N MET A 85 11.77 7.11 13.68
CA MET A 85 13.02 7.78 14.01
C MET A 85 12.88 8.64 15.26
N ASP A 86 13.98 8.79 16.01
CA ASP A 86 14.12 9.72 17.13
C ASP A 86 14.38 11.17 16.67
N LYS A 87 13.83 11.54 15.52
CA LYS A 87 13.89 12.91 14.98
C LYS A 87 12.55 13.29 14.35
N ASP A 88 12.27 14.58 14.35
CA ASP A 88 11.12 15.16 13.69
C ASP A 88 11.35 15.23 12.16
N TYR A 89 10.24 15.27 11.41
CA TYR A 89 10.21 15.58 9.99
C TYR A 89 9.30 16.78 9.76
N ASP A 90 9.78 17.77 9.00
CA ASP A 90 9.00 18.99 8.71
C ASP A 90 7.97 18.75 7.60
N TYR A 91 8.13 17.65 6.88
CA TYR A 91 7.21 17.23 5.84
C TYR A 91 7.19 15.71 5.71
N VAL A 92 6.00 15.14 5.62
CA VAL A 92 5.78 13.71 5.31
C VAL A 92 4.67 13.60 4.27
N GLN A 93 4.84 12.76 3.26
CA GLN A 93 3.83 12.48 2.24
C GLN A 93 3.68 10.97 2.07
N VAL A 94 2.44 10.52 1.88
CA VAL A 94 2.10 9.17 1.46
C VAL A 94 1.51 9.19 0.06
N GLU A 95 1.92 8.24 -0.77
CA GLU A 95 1.35 8.01 -2.10
C GLU A 95 0.88 6.57 -2.27
N PHE A 96 -0.30 6.43 -2.85
CA PHE A 96 -0.85 5.16 -3.32
C PHE A 96 -1.12 5.25 -4.81
N THR A 97 -0.80 4.20 -5.55
CA THR A 97 -1.24 4.04 -6.95
C THR A 97 -2.55 3.28 -6.99
N THR A 98 -3.54 3.75 -7.74
CA THR A 98 -4.82 3.06 -7.96
C THR A 98 -4.86 2.36 -9.31
N TYR A 99 -5.63 1.27 -9.36
CA TYR A 99 -5.74 0.43 -10.56
C TYR A 99 -7.20 0.08 -10.85
N ASP A 100 -7.50 -0.10 -12.13
CA ASP A 100 -8.77 -0.68 -12.58
C ASP A 100 -8.81 -2.21 -12.36
N ALA A 101 -9.93 -2.83 -12.74
CA ALA A 101 -10.11 -4.28 -12.60
C ALA A 101 -9.20 -5.12 -13.50
N ASP A 102 -8.64 -4.53 -14.55
CA ASP A 102 -7.73 -5.19 -15.50
C ASP A 102 -6.25 -5.01 -15.07
N GLY A 103 -6.00 -4.20 -14.04
CA GLY A 103 -4.67 -3.94 -13.49
C GLY A 103 -3.97 -2.74 -14.14
N ASN A 104 -4.65 -1.93 -14.94
CA ASN A 104 -4.07 -0.70 -15.47
C ASN A 104 -4.05 0.38 -14.40
N THR A 105 -3.02 1.24 -14.40
CA THR A 105 -2.93 2.37 -13.48
C THR A 105 -3.95 3.46 -13.84
N LEU A 106 -4.73 3.90 -12.85
CA LEU A 106 -5.71 4.97 -13.00
C LEU A 106 -5.17 6.33 -12.53
N GLY A 107 -4.43 6.35 -11.43
CA GLY A 107 -3.94 7.58 -10.83
C GLY A 107 -3.14 7.37 -9.54
N THR A 108 -2.88 8.48 -8.85
CA THR A 108 -2.19 8.49 -7.55
C THR A 108 -3.05 9.19 -6.51
N CYS A 109 -3.28 8.54 -5.38
CA CYS A 109 -3.88 9.15 -4.20
C CYS A 109 -2.78 9.57 -3.25
N LEU A 110 -2.85 10.79 -2.73
CA LEU A 110 -1.84 11.32 -1.82
C LEU A 110 -2.44 12.10 -0.67
N ASP A 111 -1.72 12.11 0.44
CA ASP A 111 -1.90 13.04 1.55
C ASP A 111 -0.53 13.49 2.02
N ASN A 112 -0.45 14.62 2.69
CA ASN A 112 0.77 15.12 3.28
C ASN A 112 0.53 15.79 4.63
N ASN A 113 1.58 15.83 5.44
CA ASN A 113 1.59 16.48 6.73
C ASN A 113 2.85 17.35 6.87
N SER A 114 2.68 18.61 7.28
CA SER A 114 3.76 19.58 7.46
C SER A 114 4.47 19.44 8.82
N GLY A 115 4.58 18.20 9.31
CA GLY A 115 5.12 17.90 10.62
C GLY A 115 4.79 16.48 11.07
N LEU A 116 5.82 15.70 11.41
CA LEU A 116 5.66 14.44 12.13
C LEU A 116 6.78 14.30 13.16
N GLU A 117 6.40 14.45 14.43
CA GLU A 117 7.31 14.34 15.56
C GLU A 117 8.05 13.00 15.59
N ALA A 118 9.21 12.98 16.25
CA ALA A 118 9.95 11.79 16.60
C ALA A 118 9.03 10.75 17.23
N ASN A 119 9.05 9.52 16.73
CA ASN A 119 8.14 8.47 17.18
C ASN A 119 6.63 8.85 17.08
N GLY A 120 6.27 9.85 16.29
CA GLY A 120 4.89 10.28 16.10
C GLY A 120 4.10 9.35 15.17
N THR A 121 2.78 9.38 15.30
CA THR A 121 1.85 8.68 14.39
C THR A 121 0.94 9.70 13.73
N TRP A 122 0.83 9.64 12.40
CA TRP A 122 -0.05 10.48 11.60
C TRP A 122 -1.21 9.67 11.05
N LYS A 123 -2.43 10.15 11.24
CA LYS A 123 -3.63 9.65 10.57
C LYS A 123 -3.77 10.37 9.23
N PHE A 124 -3.55 9.66 8.14
CA PHE A 124 -3.63 10.21 6.78
C PHE A 124 -5.00 9.94 6.16
N LYS A 125 -5.35 10.75 5.17
CA LYS A 125 -6.51 10.64 4.29
C LYS A 125 -6.09 10.99 2.86
N ALA A 126 -5.50 10.01 2.18
CA ALA A 126 -4.99 10.17 0.82
C ALA A 126 -6.14 10.24 -0.19
N MET A 127 -6.15 11.29 -1.00
CA MET A 127 -7.23 11.59 -1.95
C MET A 127 -6.75 11.46 -3.40
N CYS A 128 -7.61 10.94 -4.26
CA CYS A 128 -7.47 10.96 -5.71
C CYS A 128 -8.84 11.17 -6.38
N THR A 129 -8.84 11.70 -7.59
CA THR A 129 -10.07 12.03 -8.35
C THR A 129 -10.13 11.36 -9.72
N ASP A 130 -9.05 10.71 -10.17
CA ASP A 130 -8.99 10.10 -11.49
C ASP A 130 -9.80 8.81 -11.53
N ASN A 131 -10.77 8.75 -12.44
CA ASN A 131 -11.54 7.55 -12.77
C ASN A 131 -12.08 6.82 -11.52
N VAL A 132 -12.58 7.56 -10.51
CA VAL A 132 -13.00 7.04 -9.20
C VAL A 132 -13.88 5.79 -9.29
N GLU A 133 -14.84 5.79 -10.23
CA GLU A 133 -15.78 4.68 -10.40
C GLU A 133 -15.14 3.37 -10.91
N GLN A 134 -13.94 3.47 -11.49
CA GLN A 134 -13.20 2.34 -12.06
C GLN A 134 -12.18 1.76 -11.07
N ILE A 135 -11.91 2.43 -9.95
CA ILE A 135 -10.92 1.99 -8.96
C ILE A 135 -11.37 0.65 -8.37
N ALA A 136 -10.55 -0.38 -8.61
CA ALA A 136 -10.76 -1.73 -8.10
C ALA A 136 -9.74 -2.10 -7.02
N SER A 137 -8.53 -1.54 -7.08
CA SER A 137 -7.47 -1.80 -6.10
C SER A 137 -6.50 -0.62 -5.97
N TYR A 138 -5.66 -0.67 -4.93
CA TYR A 138 -4.60 0.30 -4.68
C TYR A 138 -3.33 -0.38 -4.16
N LYS A 139 -2.19 0.27 -4.31
CA LYS A 139 -0.89 -0.17 -3.78
C LYS A 139 -0.15 1.00 -3.18
N LEU A 140 0.41 0.84 -1.98
CA LEU A 140 1.34 1.82 -1.40
C LEU A 140 2.54 1.95 -2.35
N LYS A 141 2.81 3.18 -2.79
CA LYS A 141 3.94 3.48 -3.65
C LYS A 141 5.18 3.84 -2.82
N GLU A 142 5.01 4.50 -1.68
CA GLU A 142 5.48 5.87 -1.46
C GLU A 142 5.24 6.34 -0.02
N ILE A 143 6.24 6.34 0.88
CA ILE A 143 6.21 7.24 2.06
C ILE A 143 7.54 7.99 2.12
N MET A 144 7.50 9.30 1.92
CA MET A 144 8.68 10.16 1.96
C MET A 144 8.57 11.21 3.06
N GLY A 145 9.72 11.70 3.52
CA GLY A 145 9.77 12.82 4.45
C GLY A 145 11.17 13.43 4.56
N TRP A 146 11.20 14.72 4.90
CA TRP A 146 12.39 15.58 4.90
C TRP A 146 12.70 16.08 6.31
#